data_AF-A0A0N1FLL9-F1
#
_entry.id   AF-A0A0N1FLL9-F1
#
_cell.length_a   1.000
_cell.length_b   1.000
_cell.length_c   1.000
_cell.angle_alpha   90.00
_cell.angle_beta   90.00
_cell.angle_gamma   90.00
#
_symmetry.space_group_name_H-M   'P 1'
#
loop_
_entity.id
_entity.type
_entity.pdbx_description
1 polymer ?
#
loop_
_entity_poly.entity_id
_entity_poly.type
_entity_poly.pdbx_seq_one_letter_code
_entity_poly.pdbx_strand_id
1 'polypeptide(L)'
;MQEKSSKDLGGASLGAWYAPNITSDKISGIGNWSRENIKTYLKTGHIDGLAQAADGMGEAVEHSFQHLTDADLNALATYLATTKPVRDPADGEVSRFVLGKPTSSADEVRGGRPIRSDDNPNISGAELFMGNCASCHNYRAQGSRDGYYPSLWHNSVTGASSPDNLIATILFGVDRHVSDAEAFMPGFGGKKTDATQLNDSEIAKLSKYIFDTYGRKNVSVSASQVALIRHGGARSPLLVLIRVGMAAGAILLALGCFWRVRKIVK
;
A
#
# COMPACT_ATOMS: atom_id res chain seq x y z
N MET A 1 -1.57 18.57 -0.47
CA MET A 1 -2.53 17.74 0.30
C MET A 1 -2.60 18.16 1.76
N GLN A 2 -1.49 18.52 2.43
CA GLN A 2 -1.51 19.24 3.72
C GLN A 2 -2.26 20.60 3.69
N GLU A 3 -2.43 21.22 2.52
CA GLU A 3 -3.05 22.56 2.40
C GLU A 3 -4.56 22.56 2.13
N LYS A 4 -5.21 21.41 1.95
CA LYS A 4 -6.68 21.33 1.76
C LYS A 4 -7.32 20.80 3.03
N SER A 5 -7.66 21.69 3.95
CA SER A 5 -8.29 21.38 5.24
C SER A 5 -9.57 20.53 5.11
N SER A 6 -10.30 20.64 3.99
CA SER A 6 -11.48 19.82 3.71
C SER A 6 -11.19 18.34 3.44
N LYS A 7 -9.93 17.97 3.22
CA LYS A 7 -9.47 16.59 2.99
C LYS A 7 -8.46 16.12 4.04
N ASP A 8 -8.38 16.81 5.18
CA ASP A 8 -7.46 16.44 6.24
C ASP A 8 -7.69 14.99 6.69
N LEU A 9 -6.61 14.23 6.83
CA LEU A 9 -6.60 12.79 7.13
C LEU A 9 -7.43 11.90 6.17
N GLY A 10 -7.90 12.46 5.05
CA GLY A 10 -8.75 11.78 4.05
C GLY A 10 -8.01 10.86 3.09
N GLY A 11 -6.71 10.65 3.31
CA GLY A 11 -5.83 9.81 2.49
C GLY A 11 -5.04 10.58 1.43
N ALA A 12 -3.85 10.06 1.10
CA ALA A 12 -2.93 10.67 0.14
C ALA A 12 -1.92 9.65 -0.40
N SER A 13 -1.48 9.86 -1.64
CA SER A 13 -0.33 9.13 -2.19
C SER A 13 0.97 9.60 -1.53
N LEU A 14 1.81 8.64 -1.14
CA LEU A 14 3.13 8.79 -0.52
C LEU A 14 4.17 8.06 -1.39
N GLY A 15 4.24 8.43 -2.67
CA GLY A 15 5.10 7.75 -3.64
C GLY A 15 4.53 6.39 -4.02
N ALA A 16 5.22 5.31 -3.68
CA ALA A 16 4.82 3.94 -4.00
C ALA A 16 3.63 3.46 -3.16
N TRP A 17 3.42 4.07 -1.99
CA TRP A 17 2.36 3.72 -1.04
C TRP A 17 1.26 4.76 -1.03
N TYR A 18 0.10 4.38 -0.52
CA TYR A 18 -1.04 5.25 -0.31
C TYR A 18 -1.42 5.25 1.18
N ALA A 19 -1.33 6.41 1.83
CA ALA A 19 -1.86 6.60 3.17
C ALA A 19 -3.39 6.56 3.09
N PRO A 20 -4.07 5.58 3.71
CA PRO A 20 -5.52 5.48 3.64
C PRO A 20 -6.18 6.61 4.44
N ASN A 21 -7.46 6.83 4.16
CA ASN A 21 -8.29 7.69 4.99
C ASN A 21 -8.41 7.09 6.40
N ILE A 22 -8.07 7.88 7.41
CA ILE A 22 -8.10 7.53 8.84
C ILE A 22 -9.05 8.42 9.65
N THR A 23 -9.98 9.11 8.97
CA THR A 23 -11.02 9.89 9.63
C THR A 23 -12.09 9.00 10.28
N SER A 24 -12.98 9.60 11.06
CA SER A 24 -14.14 8.95 11.69
C SER A 24 -15.23 8.51 10.71
N ASP A 25 -15.04 8.68 9.39
CA ASP A 25 -15.98 8.16 8.39
C ASP A 25 -16.04 6.62 8.46
N LYS A 26 -17.26 6.07 8.46
CA LYS A 26 -17.48 4.63 8.66
C LYS A 26 -17.19 3.78 7.43
N ILE A 27 -17.12 4.38 6.24
CA ILE A 27 -16.98 3.62 5.00
C ILE A 27 -15.58 3.83 4.42
N SER A 28 -15.19 5.09 4.21
CA SER A 28 -13.89 5.48 3.68
C SER A 28 -12.80 5.50 4.77
N GLY A 29 -13.17 5.90 5.98
CA GLY A 29 -12.26 6.04 7.12
C GLY A 29 -12.16 4.79 8.00
N ILE A 30 -11.83 5.02 9.27
CA ILE A 30 -11.73 4.00 10.33
C ILE A 30 -12.84 4.13 11.37
N GLY A 31 -13.95 4.80 11.05
CA GLY A 31 -15.03 5.11 12.00
C GLY A 31 -15.73 3.90 12.63
N ASN A 32 -15.52 2.70 12.10
CA ASN A 32 -16.03 1.44 12.67
C ASN A 32 -15.01 0.74 13.59
N TRP A 33 -13.78 1.23 13.70
CA TRP A 33 -12.79 0.69 14.61
C TRP A 33 -13.11 1.14 16.04
N SER A 34 -13.00 0.22 17.00
CA SER A 34 -13.05 0.60 18.41
C SER A 34 -11.80 1.42 18.78
N ARG A 35 -11.90 2.24 19.84
CA ARG A 35 -10.73 2.96 20.38
C ARG A 35 -9.61 2.00 20.78
N GLU A 36 -9.96 0.82 21.30
CA GLU A 36 -8.99 -0.22 21.62
C GLU A 36 -8.33 -0.78 20.36
N ASN A 37 -9.05 -1.00 19.25
CA ASN A 37 -8.43 -1.42 18.00
C ASN A 37 -7.44 -0.38 17.47
N ILE A 38 -7.77 0.92 17.57
CA ILE A 38 -6.84 2.00 17.16
C ILE A 38 -5.58 1.96 18.02
N LYS A 39 -5.71 1.84 19.35
CA LYS A 39 -4.56 1.74 20.26
C LYS A 39 -3.71 0.53 19.97
N THR A 40 -4.33 -0.65 19.84
CA THR A 40 -3.63 -1.90 19.56
C THR A 40 -2.92 -1.82 18.21
N TYR A 41 -3.53 -1.23 17.18
CA TYR A 41 -2.89 -1.05 15.89
C TYR A 41 -1.70 -0.10 15.97
N LEU A 42 -1.81 1.02 16.67
CA LEU A 42 -0.68 1.94 16.87
C LEU A 42 0.45 1.29 17.69
N LYS A 43 0.12 0.46 18.68
CA LYS A 43 1.10 -0.22 19.53
C LYS A 43 1.81 -1.37 18.81
N THR A 44 1.07 -2.16 18.04
CA THR A 44 1.53 -3.47 17.51
C THR A 44 1.68 -3.51 15.99
N GLY A 45 1.09 -2.55 15.30
CA GLY A 45 0.99 -2.54 13.83
C GLY A 45 0.03 -3.59 13.28
N HIS A 46 -0.73 -4.30 14.11
CA HIS A 46 -1.55 -5.42 13.68
C HIS A 46 -2.94 -5.39 14.34
N ILE A 47 -3.97 -5.65 13.54
CA ILE A 47 -5.28 -6.06 14.04
C ILE A 47 -5.82 -7.17 13.14
N ASP A 48 -6.07 -8.33 13.74
CA ASP A 48 -6.61 -9.48 13.03
C ASP A 48 -7.95 -9.14 12.35
N GLY A 49 -8.09 -9.60 11.11
CA GLY A 49 -9.26 -9.33 10.27
C GLY A 49 -9.53 -7.85 9.99
N LEU A 50 -8.56 -6.94 10.17
CA LEU A 50 -8.71 -5.53 9.84
C LEU A 50 -7.51 -4.95 9.08
N ALA A 51 -6.31 -4.97 9.66
CA ALA A 51 -5.17 -4.28 9.08
C ALA A 51 -3.81 -4.80 9.59
N GLN A 52 -2.81 -4.68 8.73
CA GLN A 52 -1.40 -4.88 9.04
C GLN A 52 -0.61 -3.66 8.55
N ALA A 53 0.21 -3.08 9.42
CA ALA A 53 1.11 -1.99 9.08
C ALA A 53 2.28 -2.53 8.24
N ALA A 54 2.60 -1.81 7.17
CA ALA A 54 3.74 -2.07 6.29
C ALA A 54 4.41 -0.74 5.94
N ASP A 55 5.68 -0.82 5.53
CA ASP A 55 6.53 0.30 5.07
C ASP A 55 6.40 1.52 5.99
N GLY A 56 6.10 2.72 5.51
CA GLY A 56 6.09 3.93 6.34
C GLY A 56 5.20 3.87 7.59
N MET A 57 4.07 3.15 7.57
CA MET A 57 3.29 2.92 8.81
C MET A 57 3.94 1.86 9.69
N GLY A 58 4.57 0.84 9.10
CA GLY A 58 5.39 -0.14 9.81
C GLY A 58 6.54 0.53 10.56
N GLU A 59 7.32 1.39 9.89
CA GLU A 59 8.40 2.19 10.48
C GLU A 59 7.88 3.11 11.58
N ALA A 60 6.72 3.75 11.37
CA ALA A 60 6.11 4.61 12.38
C ALA A 60 5.69 3.83 13.64
N VAL A 61 5.22 2.59 13.49
CA VAL A 61 4.95 1.71 14.63
C VAL A 61 6.26 1.30 15.30
N GLU A 62 7.19 0.78 14.52
CA GLU A 62 8.45 0.18 14.97
C GLU A 62 9.37 1.20 15.65
N HIS A 63 9.46 2.44 15.16
CA HIS A 63 10.40 3.41 15.70
C HIS A 63 9.74 4.51 16.54
N SER A 64 8.41 4.50 16.70
CA SER A 64 7.69 5.55 17.41
C SER A 64 6.49 5.04 18.22
N PHE A 65 5.38 4.67 17.56
CA PHE A 65 4.10 4.46 18.25
C PHE A 65 4.14 3.34 19.29
N GLN A 66 4.94 2.28 19.08
CA GLN A 66 5.05 1.20 20.07
C GLN A 66 5.60 1.65 21.42
N HIS A 67 6.39 2.74 21.44
CA HIS A 67 7.02 3.29 22.64
C HIS A 67 6.15 4.30 23.40
N LEU A 68 5.00 4.67 22.84
CA LEU A 68 4.08 5.58 23.52
C LEU A 68 3.45 4.95 24.76
N THR A 69 3.15 5.82 25.73
CA THR A 69 2.39 5.44 26.91
C THR A 69 0.94 5.13 26.55
N ASP A 70 0.25 4.36 27.38
CA ASP A 70 -1.18 4.10 27.18
C ASP A 70 -2.01 5.39 27.20
N ALA A 71 -1.59 6.40 27.97
CA ALA A 71 -2.25 7.70 28.00
C ALA A 71 -2.15 8.41 26.63
N ASP A 72 -0.97 8.41 26.01
CA ASP A 72 -0.76 9.01 24.69
C ASP A 72 -1.54 8.27 23.60
N LEU A 73 -1.50 6.93 23.62
CA LEU A 73 -2.26 6.10 22.68
C LEU A 73 -3.78 6.30 22.84
N ASN A 74 -4.26 6.43 24.08
CA ASN A 74 -5.66 6.78 24.34
C ASN A 74 -6.00 8.16 23.78
N ALA A 75 -5.12 9.16 23.93
CA ALA A 75 -5.32 10.50 23.39
C ALA A 75 -5.41 10.49 21.86
N LEU A 76 -4.48 9.80 21.19
CA LEU A 76 -4.49 9.63 19.73
C LEU A 76 -5.76 8.91 19.25
N ALA A 77 -6.15 7.81 19.91
CA ALA A 77 -7.37 7.08 19.56
C ALA A 77 -8.63 7.94 19.74
N THR A 78 -8.64 8.81 20.75
CA THR A 78 -9.75 9.77 20.99
C THR A 78 -9.80 10.82 19.90
N TYR A 79 -8.65 11.38 19.55
CA TYR A 79 -8.54 12.35 18.47
C TYR A 79 -9.04 11.76 17.15
N LEU A 80 -8.52 10.60 16.72
CA LEU A 80 -8.92 9.96 15.47
C LEU A 80 -10.41 9.63 15.41
N ALA A 81 -10.97 9.12 16.52
CA ALA A 81 -12.39 8.80 16.63
C ALA A 81 -13.32 10.03 16.55
N THR A 82 -12.79 11.25 16.76
CA THR A 82 -13.55 12.50 16.77
C THR A 82 -13.20 13.43 15.59
N THR A 83 -12.31 12.99 14.70
CA THR A 83 -11.99 13.74 13.46
C THR A 83 -13.24 14.01 12.63
N LYS A 84 -13.21 15.10 11.84
CA LYS A 84 -14.26 15.35 10.86
C LYS A 84 -14.26 14.22 9.82
N PRO A 85 -15.39 13.55 9.55
CA PRO A 85 -15.44 12.48 8.56
C PRO A 85 -15.19 13.04 7.15
N VAL A 86 -14.34 12.37 6.38
CA VAL A 86 -14.12 12.64 4.97
C VAL A 86 -14.58 11.42 4.17
N ARG A 87 -15.56 11.61 3.30
CA ARG A 87 -16.11 10.56 2.44
C ARG A 87 -15.48 10.60 1.06
N ASP A 88 -14.99 9.45 0.58
CA ASP A 88 -14.56 9.28 -0.81
C ASP A 88 -15.60 8.41 -1.56
N PRO A 89 -16.28 8.95 -2.59
CA PRO A 89 -17.19 8.16 -3.42
C PRO A 89 -16.54 6.92 -4.07
N ALA A 90 -15.23 6.94 -4.32
CA ALA A 90 -14.51 5.80 -4.90
C ALA A 90 -14.54 4.55 -3.97
N ASP A 91 -14.74 4.75 -2.67
CA ASP A 91 -14.86 3.65 -1.71
C ASP A 91 -16.24 2.98 -1.71
N GLY A 92 -17.19 3.43 -2.54
CA GLY A 92 -18.54 2.84 -2.63
C GLY A 92 -19.24 2.84 -1.27
N GLU A 93 -20.31 2.06 -1.10
CA GLU A 93 -21.16 2.11 0.12
C GLU A 93 -20.78 1.14 1.25
N VAL A 94 -19.80 0.27 1.02
CA VAL A 94 -19.40 -0.77 1.97
C VAL A 94 -17.95 -0.56 2.38
N SER A 95 -17.70 -0.60 3.68
CA SER A 95 -16.36 -0.40 4.24
C SER A 95 -15.39 -1.48 3.74
N ARG A 96 -14.16 -1.08 3.43
CA ARG A 96 -13.09 -2.00 2.98
C ARG A 96 -12.84 -3.18 3.93
N PHE A 97 -13.10 -2.99 5.22
CA PHE A 97 -12.85 -3.97 6.27
C PHE A 97 -13.82 -5.16 6.30
N VAL A 98 -14.92 -5.11 5.53
CA VAL A 98 -15.92 -6.21 5.49
C VAL A 98 -16.11 -6.80 4.10
N LEU A 99 -15.23 -6.44 3.16
CA LEU A 99 -15.28 -6.95 1.79
C LEU A 99 -14.54 -8.28 1.66
N GLY A 100 -15.02 -9.11 0.74
CA GLY A 100 -14.44 -10.42 0.46
C GLY A 100 -15.07 -11.56 1.25
N LYS A 101 -14.64 -12.78 0.93
CA LYS A 101 -15.03 -14.00 1.63
C LYS A 101 -14.01 -15.10 1.35
N PRO A 102 -13.86 -16.08 2.26
CA PRO A 102 -12.98 -17.22 2.01
C PRO A 102 -13.41 -17.98 0.75
N THR A 103 -12.51 -18.05 -0.23
CA THR A 103 -12.75 -18.65 -1.55
C THR A 103 -11.49 -19.38 -2.01
N SER A 104 -11.59 -20.52 -2.67
CA SER A 104 -10.40 -21.19 -3.24
C SER A 104 -10.55 -21.41 -4.72
N SER A 105 -9.48 -21.14 -5.47
CA SER A 105 -9.31 -21.59 -6.86
C SER A 105 -8.42 -22.83 -6.95
N ALA A 106 -8.14 -23.53 -5.83
CA ALA A 106 -7.25 -24.69 -5.86
C ALA A 106 -7.76 -25.80 -6.79
N ASP A 107 -9.08 -26.06 -6.78
CA ASP A 107 -9.69 -27.09 -7.64
C ASP A 107 -9.65 -26.69 -9.12
N GLU A 108 -9.86 -25.41 -9.42
CA GLU A 108 -9.75 -24.87 -10.78
C GLU A 108 -8.31 -24.98 -11.30
N VAL A 109 -7.33 -24.57 -10.48
CA VAL A 109 -5.91 -24.59 -10.86
C VAL A 109 -5.38 -26.01 -10.99
N ARG A 110 -5.81 -26.96 -10.13
CA ARG A 110 -5.31 -28.34 -10.13
C ARG A 110 -6.09 -29.30 -11.02
N GLY A 111 -7.34 -29.00 -11.34
CA GLY A 111 -8.26 -29.91 -12.05
C GLY A 111 -8.89 -29.34 -13.33
N GLY A 112 -8.83 -28.03 -13.56
CA GLY A 112 -9.47 -27.38 -14.71
C GLY A 112 -8.68 -27.51 -16.02
N ARG A 113 -7.39 -27.86 -15.96
CA ARG A 113 -6.51 -28.05 -17.12
C ARG A 113 -5.55 -29.22 -16.86
N PRO A 114 -5.11 -29.95 -17.91
CA PRO A 114 -4.05 -30.94 -17.75
C PRO A 114 -2.81 -30.30 -17.10
N ILE A 115 -2.19 -31.00 -16.16
CA ILE A 115 -0.91 -30.58 -15.58
C ILE A 115 0.09 -30.49 -16.73
N ARG A 116 0.59 -29.28 -17.00
CA ARG A 116 1.65 -29.06 -17.98
C ARG A 116 2.96 -28.77 -17.25
N SER A 117 4.02 -29.35 -17.76
CA SER A 117 5.40 -29.08 -17.32
C SER A 117 6.08 -28.01 -18.18
N ASP A 118 5.33 -27.29 -19.02
CA ASP A 118 5.85 -26.24 -19.88
C ASP A 118 5.81 -24.87 -19.19
N ASP A 119 6.74 -24.00 -19.58
CA ASP A 119 6.69 -22.59 -19.19
C ASP A 119 5.40 -22.00 -19.77
N ASN A 120 4.44 -21.65 -18.91
CA ASN A 120 3.20 -21.01 -19.33
C ASN A 120 3.44 -19.49 -19.47
N PRO A 121 3.61 -18.93 -20.69
CA PRO A 121 3.82 -17.50 -20.88
C PRO A 121 2.60 -16.66 -20.48
N ASN A 122 1.44 -17.30 -20.31
CA ASN A 122 0.17 -16.70 -19.94
C ASN A 122 -0.35 -17.23 -18.62
N ILE A 123 0.53 -17.33 -17.61
CA ILE A 123 0.11 -17.66 -16.25
C ILE A 123 -0.99 -16.70 -15.77
N SER A 124 -2.04 -17.28 -15.17
CA SER A 124 -3.18 -16.56 -14.61
C SER A 124 -2.89 -16.06 -13.20
N GLY A 125 -3.70 -15.10 -12.72
CA GLY A 125 -3.59 -14.62 -11.34
C GLY A 125 -3.86 -15.70 -10.30
N ALA A 126 -4.76 -16.65 -10.60
CA ALA A 126 -5.04 -17.80 -9.73
C ALA A 126 -3.85 -18.75 -9.63
N GLU A 127 -3.21 -19.09 -10.76
CA GLU A 127 -1.98 -19.90 -10.77
C GLU A 127 -0.85 -19.20 -10.01
N LEU A 128 -0.67 -17.88 -10.22
CA LEU A 128 0.31 -17.08 -9.48
C LEU A 128 0.05 -17.10 -7.97
N PHE A 129 -1.20 -16.91 -7.55
CA PHE A 129 -1.58 -16.93 -6.13
C PHE A 129 -1.33 -18.31 -5.50
N MET A 130 -1.79 -19.37 -6.17
CA MET A 130 -1.64 -20.74 -5.68
C MET A 130 -0.18 -21.20 -5.65
N GLY A 131 0.66 -20.71 -6.57
CA GLY A 131 2.08 -21.04 -6.64
C GLY A 131 2.97 -20.26 -5.67
N ASN A 132 2.58 -19.03 -5.28
CA ASN A 132 3.47 -18.12 -4.55
C ASN A 132 2.91 -17.63 -3.21
N CYS A 133 1.58 -17.53 -3.04
CA CYS A 133 0.97 -16.85 -1.89
C CYS A 133 0.25 -17.83 -0.95
N ALA A 134 -0.36 -18.87 -1.52
CA ALA A 134 -1.24 -19.80 -0.80
C ALA A 134 -0.53 -20.66 0.25
N SER A 135 0.80 -20.79 0.21
CA SER A 135 1.57 -21.50 1.24
C SER A 135 1.55 -20.77 2.59
N CYS A 136 1.55 -19.43 2.57
CA CYS A 136 1.54 -18.59 3.77
C CYS A 136 0.15 -18.03 4.09
N HIS A 137 -0.53 -17.47 3.08
CA HIS A 137 -1.88 -16.91 3.25
C HIS A 137 -3.00 -17.95 3.20
N ASN A 138 -2.64 -19.24 3.06
CA ASN A 138 -3.53 -20.37 2.85
C ASN A 138 -4.34 -20.31 1.53
N TYR A 139 -4.84 -21.48 1.12
CA TYR A 139 -5.53 -21.72 -0.14
C TYR A 139 -6.92 -21.06 -0.26
N ARG A 140 -7.49 -20.55 0.84
CA ARG A 140 -8.70 -19.70 0.84
C ARG A 140 -8.39 -18.24 1.19
N ALA A 141 -7.11 -17.88 1.19
CA ALA A 141 -6.60 -16.59 1.62
C ALA A 141 -7.03 -16.17 3.04
N GLN A 142 -7.27 -17.15 3.92
CA GLN A 142 -7.70 -16.93 5.30
C GLN A 142 -6.57 -16.55 6.27
N GLY A 143 -5.33 -16.53 5.79
CA GLY A 143 -4.17 -16.29 6.66
C GLY A 143 -3.79 -17.51 7.50
N SER A 144 -2.77 -17.37 8.34
CA SER A 144 -2.36 -18.40 9.30
C SER A 144 -3.25 -18.37 10.54
N ARG A 145 -3.35 -19.50 11.25
CA ARG A 145 -4.25 -19.65 12.42
C ARG A 145 -3.89 -18.70 13.58
N ASP A 146 -2.63 -18.33 13.68
CA ASP A 146 -2.08 -17.39 14.66
C ASP A 146 -2.14 -15.93 14.22
N GLY A 147 -2.65 -15.64 13.00
CA GLY A 147 -2.74 -14.29 12.45
C GLY A 147 -1.43 -13.69 11.93
N TYR A 148 -0.32 -14.44 12.00
CA TYR A 148 1.00 -13.98 11.53
C TYR A 148 0.96 -13.57 10.04
N TYR A 149 0.46 -14.47 9.18
CA TYR A 149 0.08 -14.15 7.82
C TYR A 149 -1.38 -13.72 7.82
N PRO A 150 -1.71 -12.46 7.46
CA PRO A 150 -3.06 -11.96 7.57
C PRO A 150 -4.00 -12.59 6.53
N SER A 151 -5.28 -12.62 6.86
CA SER A 151 -6.36 -12.85 5.88
C SER A 151 -6.30 -11.78 4.77
N LEU A 152 -6.56 -12.19 3.53
CA LEU A 152 -6.69 -11.27 2.38
C LEU A 152 -8.15 -10.90 2.08
N TRP A 153 -9.11 -11.39 2.87
CA TRP A 153 -10.48 -10.88 2.93
C TRP A 153 -10.72 -10.21 4.28
N HIS A 154 -11.69 -9.30 4.33
CA HIS A 154 -11.88 -8.37 5.46
C HIS A 154 -10.56 -7.64 5.80
N ASN A 155 -9.93 -7.06 4.79
CA ASN A 155 -8.57 -6.52 4.91
C ASN A 155 -8.49 -5.11 4.33
N SER A 156 -7.79 -4.23 5.04
CA SER A 156 -7.61 -2.82 4.68
C SER A 156 -7.01 -2.60 3.28
N VAL A 157 -6.15 -3.50 2.82
CA VAL A 157 -5.44 -3.38 1.54
C VAL A 157 -6.28 -3.94 0.39
N THR A 158 -6.81 -5.14 0.53
CA THR A 158 -7.58 -5.79 -0.56
C THR A 158 -9.01 -5.24 -0.68
N GLY A 159 -9.55 -4.64 0.38
CA GLY A 159 -10.84 -3.94 0.33
C GLY A 159 -10.75 -2.49 -0.18
N ALA A 160 -9.55 -1.95 -0.38
CA ALA A 160 -9.34 -0.57 -0.79
C ALA A 160 -9.79 -0.32 -2.23
N SER A 161 -10.11 0.94 -2.55
CA SER A 161 -10.44 1.40 -3.91
C SER A 161 -9.19 1.62 -4.78
N SER A 162 -8.04 1.89 -4.18
CA SER A 162 -6.74 1.97 -4.87
C SER A 162 -5.97 0.65 -4.74
N PRO A 163 -5.33 0.15 -5.82
CA PRO A 163 -4.50 -1.04 -5.77
C PRO A 163 -3.08 -0.78 -5.26
N ASP A 164 -2.69 0.48 -5.04
CA ASP A 164 -1.29 0.86 -4.84
C ASP A 164 -0.64 0.12 -3.66
N ASN A 165 -1.35 0.04 -2.52
CA ASN A 165 -0.84 -0.65 -1.34
C ASN A 165 -0.70 -2.16 -1.55
N LEU A 166 -1.61 -2.79 -2.31
CA LEU A 166 -1.49 -4.23 -2.59
C LEU A 166 -0.27 -4.49 -3.49
N ILE A 167 -0.12 -3.68 -4.54
CA ILE A 167 1.00 -3.77 -5.46
C ILE A 167 2.33 -3.53 -4.72
N ALA A 168 2.40 -2.48 -3.90
CA ALA A 168 3.59 -2.15 -3.12
C ALA A 168 3.94 -3.27 -2.12
N THR A 169 2.94 -3.84 -1.45
CA THR A 169 3.13 -4.99 -0.55
C THR A 169 3.72 -6.20 -1.28
N ILE A 170 3.21 -6.53 -2.46
CA ILE A 170 3.72 -7.65 -3.27
C ILE A 170 5.14 -7.36 -3.78
N LEU A 171 5.41 -6.14 -4.24
CA LEU A 171 6.71 -5.75 -4.77
C LEU A 171 7.79 -5.73 -3.69
N PHE A 172 7.52 -5.07 -2.57
CA PHE A 172 8.55 -4.75 -1.59
C PHE A 172 8.63 -5.73 -0.43
N GLY A 173 7.56 -6.50 -0.22
CA GLY A 173 7.38 -7.33 0.96
C GLY A 173 6.98 -6.51 2.18
N VAL A 174 6.96 -7.18 3.33
CA VAL A 174 6.82 -6.58 4.65
C VAL A 174 7.93 -7.14 5.51
N ASP A 175 8.61 -6.28 6.24
CA ASP A 175 9.59 -6.65 7.24
C ASP A 175 9.53 -5.56 8.32
N ARG A 176 9.09 -5.93 9.52
CA ARG A 176 9.02 -5.03 10.66
C ARG A 176 9.13 -5.78 11.97
N HIS A 177 9.76 -5.14 12.95
CA HIS A 177 10.00 -5.70 14.28
C HIS A 177 9.34 -4.83 15.34
N VAL A 178 8.33 -5.37 16.02
CA VAL A 178 7.59 -4.66 17.06
C VAL A 178 7.71 -5.45 18.35
N SER A 179 8.45 -4.90 19.30
CA SER A 179 8.88 -5.61 20.52
C SER A 179 9.52 -6.96 20.15
N ASP A 180 9.01 -8.08 20.66
CA ASP A 180 9.54 -9.42 20.35
C ASP A 180 8.84 -10.09 19.15
N ALA A 181 7.95 -9.39 18.44
CA ALA A 181 7.19 -9.92 17.32
C ALA A 181 7.69 -9.37 15.98
N GLU A 182 8.00 -10.28 15.06
CA GLU A 182 8.30 -9.96 13.66
C GLU A 182 7.02 -10.06 12.83
N ALA A 183 6.87 -9.21 11.81
CA ALA A 183 5.97 -9.50 10.70
C ALA A 183 6.75 -9.49 9.40
N PHE A 184 6.75 -10.64 8.72
CA PHE A 184 7.50 -10.84 7.50
C PHE A 184 6.61 -11.33 6.36
N MET A 185 6.79 -10.73 5.19
CA MET A 185 6.30 -11.20 3.90
C MET A 185 7.40 -10.97 2.87
N PRO A 186 7.81 -11.99 2.09
CA PRO A 186 8.83 -11.80 1.07
C PRO A 186 8.36 -10.85 -0.01
N GLY A 187 9.29 -10.07 -0.57
CA GLY A 187 9.06 -9.31 -1.79
C GLY A 187 9.11 -10.21 -3.03
N PHE A 188 8.40 -9.78 -4.07
CA PHE A 188 8.41 -10.40 -5.41
C PHE A 188 8.84 -9.39 -6.49
N GLY A 189 9.39 -8.24 -6.06
CA GLY A 189 9.70 -7.07 -6.87
C GLY A 189 11.04 -7.11 -7.60
N GLY A 190 11.77 -8.22 -7.52
CA GLY A 190 13.02 -8.40 -8.26
C GLY A 190 14.27 -7.96 -7.52
N LYS A 191 14.22 -7.83 -6.18
CA LYS A 191 15.46 -7.74 -5.39
C LYS A 191 16.22 -9.06 -5.58
N LYS A 192 17.56 -9.01 -5.53
CA LYS A 192 18.40 -10.21 -5.65
C LYS A 192 18.11 -11.28 -4.58
N THR A 193 17.54 -10.85 -3.45
CA THR A 193 17.16 -11.68 -2.32
C THR A 193 15.76 -12.27 -2.44
N ASP A 194 14.96 -11.85 -3.42
CA ASP A 194 13.61 -12.37 -3.63
C ASP A 194 13.73 -13.80 -4.20
N ALA A 195 13.10 -14.76 -3.52
CA ALA A 195 13.12 -16.16 -3.93
C ALA A 195 12.44 -16.39 -5.29
N THR A 196 11.37 -15.62 -5.56
CA THR A 196 10.67 -15.59 -6.83
C THR A 196 10.56 -14.14 -7.29
N GLN A 197 10.85 -13.88 -8.57
CA GLN A 197 10.75 -12.54 -9.15
C GLN A 197 9.59 -12.52 -10.15
N LEU A 198 8.60 -11.66 -9.89
CA LEU A 198 7.46 -11.49 -10.77
C LEU A 198 7.61 -10.20 -11.58
N ASN A 199 7.33 -10.29 -12.88
CA ASN A 199 7.31 -9.13 -13.75
C ASN A 199 6.02 -8.30 -13.54
N ASP A 200 5.97 -7.11 -14.15
CA ASP A 200 4.86 -6.18 -13.95
C ASP A 200 3.50 -6.72 -14.42
N SER A 201 3.49 -7.53 -15.49
CA SER A 201 2.28 -8.16 -16.00
C SER A 201 1.77 -9.23 -15.05
N GLU A 202 2.66 -10.03 -14.49
CA GLU A 202 2.32 -11.07 -13.50
C GLU A 202 1.76 -10.47 -12.22
N ILE A 203 2.43 -9.44 -11.66
CA ILE A 203 1.94 -8.76 -10.46
C ILE A 203 0.61 -8.07 -10.72
N ALA A 204 0.39 -7.50 -11.90
CA ALA A 204 -0.90 -6.91 -12.26
C ALA A 204 -2.02 -7.95 -12.30
N LYS A 205 -1.78 -9.11 -12.94
CA LYS A 205 -2.73 -10.23 -12.97
C LYS A 205 -3.01 -10.79 -11.57
N LEU A 206 -1.97 -10.97 -10.76
CA LEU A 206 -2.06 -11.46 -9.39
C LEU A 206 -2.87 -10.50 -8.51
N SER A 207 -2.53 -9.21 -8.53
CA SER A 207 -3.22 -8.17 -7.77
C SER A 207 -4.69 -8.09 -8.16
N LYS A 208 -4.99 -8.09 -9.46
CA LYS A 208 -6.37 -8.12 -9.96
C LYS A 208 -7.13 -9.35 -9.46
N TYR A 209 -6.52 -10.53 -9.53
CA TYR A 209 -7.13 -11.76 -9.01
C TYR A 209 -7.41 -11.67 -7.50
N ILE A 210 -6.49 -11.14 -6.70
CA ILE A 210 -6.67 -10.96 -5.26
C ILE A 210 -7.85 -10.01 -4.97
N PHE A 211 -7.93 -8.88 -5.68
CA PHE A 211 -9.05 -7.94 -5.54
C PHE A 211 -10.40 -8.59 -5.91
N ASP A 212 -10.48 -9.21 -7.08
CA ASP A 212 -11.74 -9.78 -7.58
C ASP A 212 -12.23 -10.99 -6.75
N THR A 213 -11.30 -11.74 -6.15
CA THR A 213 -11.59 -12.97 -5.39
C THR A 213 -11.79 -12.71 -3.91
N TYR A 214 -10.93 -11.90 -3.30
CA TYR A 214 -10.81 -11.76 -1.85
C TYR A 214 -11.17 -10.36 -1.33
N GLY A 215 -11.36 -9.37 -2.19
CA GLY A 215 -11.49 -7.98 -1.75
C GLY A 215 -12.54 -7.20 -2.53
N ARG A 216 -12.19 -5.95 -2.86
CA ARG A 216 -13.02 -5.07 -3.67
C ARG A 216 -12.96 -5.49 -5.13
N LYS A 217 -14.11 -5.86 -5.68
CA LYS A 217 -14.25 -6.21 -7.09
C LYS A 217 -14.08 -5.02 -8.01
N ASN A 218 -13.67 -5.28 -9.24
CA ASN A 218 -13.56 -4.29 -10.32
C ASN A 218 -12.53 -3.18 -10.06
N VAL A 219 -11.57 -3.40 -9.16
CA VAL A 219 -10.39 -2.53 -9.07
C VAL A 219 -9.52 -2.76 -10.30
N SER A 220 -9.22 -1.68 -11.02
CA SER A 220 -8.35 -1.74 -12.19
C SER A 220 -6.89 -1.85 -11.75
N VAL A 221 -6.16 -2.80 -12.31
CA VAL A 221 -4.71 -2.94 -12.10
C VAL A 221 -4.03 -3.16 -13.45
N SER A 222 -3.03 -2.33 -13.75
CA SER A 222 -2.27 -2.41 -15.01
C SER A 222 -0.80 -2.67 -14.76
N ALA A 223 -0.12 -3.28 -15.72
CA ALA A 223 1.34 -3.47 -15.66
C ALA A 223 2.09 -2.14 -15.58
N SER A 224 1.59 -1.08 -16.24
CA SER A 224 2.21 0.25 -16.16
C SER A 224 2.11 0.88 -14.76
N GLN A 225 1.01 0.62 -14.04
CA GLN A 225 0.88 1.04 -12.65
C GLN A 225 1.84 0.26 -11.74
N VAL A 226 2.00 -1.04 -11.96
CA VAL A 226 2.99 -1.84 -11.24
C VAL A 226 4.40 -1.30 -11.49
N ALA A 227 4.76 -1.03 -12.74
CA ALA A 227 6.05 -0.45 -13.10
C ALA A 227 6.28 0.90 -12.40
N LEU A 228 5.24 1.76 -12.35
CA LEU A 228 5.31 3.04 -11.66
C LEU A 228 5.61 2.86 -10.17
N ILE A 229 4.88 1.96 -9.49
CA ILE A 229 5.06 1.69 -8.06
C ILE A 229 6.43 1.06 -7.80
N ARG A 230 6.85 0.10 -8.63
CA ARG A 230 8.18 -0.53 -8.57
C ARG A 230 9.31 0.50 -8.61
N HIS A 231 9.11 1.61 -9.30
CA HIS A 231 10.07 2.72 -9.38
C HIS A 231 9.85 3.85 -8.35
N GLY A 232 9.10 3.59 -7.28
CA GLY A 232 8.90 4.54 -6.18
C GLY A 232 7.64 5.40 -6.31
N GLY A 233 6.74 5.09 -7.24
CA GLY A 233 5.50 5.82 -7.50
C GLY A 233 5.70 7.12 -8.27
N ALA A 234 4.65 7.96 -8.27
CA ALA A 234 4.66 9.22 -8.99
C ALA A 234 5.67 10.20 -8.37
N ARG A 235 6.63 10.68 -9.17
CA ARG A 235 7.62 11.67 -8.73
C ARG A 235 6.99 13.06 -8.61
N SER A 236 7.32 13.78 -7.54
CA SER A 236 6.91 15.18 -7.39
C SER A 236 7.53 16.04 -8.49
N PRO A 237 6.75 16.87 -9.21
CA PRO A 237 7.28 17.79 -10.21
C PRO A 237 8.14 18.89 -9.58
N LEU A 238 8.07 19.08 -8.26
CA LEU A 238 8.80 20.11 -7.53
C LEU A 238 10.31 20.04 -7.78
N LEU A 239 10.89 18.84 -7.80
CA LEU A 239 12.33 18.67 -8.06
C LEU A 239 12.71 19.10 -9.49
N VAL A 240 11.83 18.84 -10.47
CA VAL A 240 12.03 19.29 -11.85
C VAL A 240 11.91 20.82 -11.92
N LEU A 241 10.89 21.39 -11.31
CA LEU A 241 10.66 22.83 -11.26
C LEU A 241 11.82 23.57 -10.58
N ILE A 242 12.35 23.05 -9.47
CA ILE A 242 13.52 23.60 -8.78
C ILE A 242 14.76 23.55 -9.68
N ARG A 243 15.01 22.43 -10.37
CA ARG A 243 16.16 22.31 -11.28
C ARG A 243 16.06 23.29 -12.45
N VAL A 244 14.88 23.42 -13.06
CA VAL A 244 14.63 24.39 -14.13
C VAL A 244 14.78 25.82 -13.61
N GLY A 245 14.26 26.11 -12.41
CA GLY A 245 14.40 27.41 -11.76
C GLY A 245 15.85 27.79 -11.47
N MET A 246 16.66 26.86 -10.96
CA MET A 246 18.10 27.07 -10.73
C MET A 246 18.85 27.33 -12.04
N ALA A 247 18.56 26.56 -13.10
CA ALA A 247 19.16 26.77 -14.41
C ALA A 247 18.80 28.15 -15.01
N ALA A 248 17.52 28.54 -14.92
CA ALA A 248 17.08 29.86 -15.34
C ALA A 248 17.76 30.99 -14.54
N GLY A 249 17.88 30.84 -13.22
CA GLY A 249 18.60 31.77 -12.36
C GLY A 249 20.08 31.92 -12.74
N ALA A 250 20.77 30.81 -13.01
CA ALA A 250 22.16 30.81 -13.45
C ALA A 250 22.34 31.53 -14.79
N ILE A 251 21.42 31.32 -15.74
CA ILE A 251 21.43 32.00 -17.05
C ILE A 251 21.24 33.51 -16.87
N LEU A 252 20.31 33.94 -16.02
CA LEU A 252 20.07 35.36 -15.74
C LEU A 252 21.29 36.03 -15.10
N LEU A 253 21.97 35.35 -14.16
CA LEU A 253 23.21 35.84 -13.56
C LEU A 253 24.33 35.97 -14.59
N ALA A 254 24.51 34.97 -15.46
CA ALA A 254 25.52 35.00 -16.51
C ALA A 254 25.27 36.15 -17.51
N LEU A 255 24.01 36.35 -17.94
CA LEU A 255 23.62 37.46 -18.80
C LEU A 255 23.83 38.83 -18.13
N GLY A 256 23.51 38.94 -16.83
CA GLY A 256 23.73 40.15 -16.03
C GLY A 256 25.23 40.48 -15.89
N CYS A 257 26.06 39.47 -15.62
CA CYS A 257 27.52 39.62 -15.59
C CYS A 257 28.08 40.05 -16.95
N PHE A 258 27.65 39.39 -18.04
CA PHE A 258 28.05 39.75 -19.40
C PHE A 258 27.69 41.20 -19.76
N TRP A 259 26.47 41.64 -19.40
CA TRP A 259 26.02 43.01 -19.65
C TRP A 259 26.80 44.05 -18.83
N ARG A 260 27.12 43.74 -17.57
CA ARG A 260 27.99 44.58 -16.72
C ARG A 260 29.40 44.71 -17.29
N VAL A 261 30.03 43.60 -17.68
CA VAL A 261 31.38 43.62 -18.28
C VAL A 261 31.38 44.46 -19.56
N ARG A 262 30.37 44.29 -20.43
CA ARG A 262 30.23 45.07 -21.66
C ARG A 262 30.02 46.57 -21.42
N LYS A 263 29.44 46.97 -20.28
CA LYS A 263 29.31 48.38 -19.88
C LYS A 263 30.60 49.01 -19.36
N ILE A 264 31.50 48.22 -18.77
CA ILE A 264 32.78 48.71 -18.20
C ILE A 264 33.86 48.87 -19.29
N VAL A 265 33.77 48.12 -20.38
CA VAL A 265 34.75 48.11 -21.49
C VAL A 265 34.44 49.18 -22.57
N LYS A 266 33.40 50.00 -22.38
CA LYS A 266 33.09 51.17 -23.21
C LYS A 266 33.40 52.45 -22.47
#